data_AF-A0A4U5JQ10-F1
#
_entry.id   AF-A0A4U5JQ10-F1
#
_cell.length_a   1.000
_cell.length_b   1.000
_cell.length_c   1.000
_cell.angle_alpha   90.00
_cell.angle_beta   90.00
_cell.angle_gamma   90.00
#
_symmetry.space_group_name_H-M   'P 1'
#
loop_
_entity.id
_entity.type
_entity.pdbx_description
1 polymer ?
#
loop_
_entity_poly.entity_id
_entity_poly.type
_entity_poly.pdbx_seq_one_letter_code
_entity_poly.pdbx_strand_id
1 'polypeptide(L)'
;MAKKKVVGPLADRTTRNPFRLLNPSGLVDAYSVIYSSRNGMRRIGLKRGATYVGDLFFHADDAALPADQLADGHIVLNYRLRDFANILDLLRNEKPLYLWYHGANSDNGLWSGDEPIGEAE
;
A
#
# COMPACT_ATOMS: atom_id res chain seq x y z
N MET A 1 31.80 -6.28 -49.71
CA MET A 1 31.54 -5.48 -48.49
C MET A 1 30.27 -6.00 -47.84
N ALA A 2 30.39 -6.68 -46.69
CA ALA A 2 29.26 -7.31 -46.00
C ALA A 2 28.63 -6.32 -45.00
N LYS A 3 27.32 -6.08 -45.10
CA LYS A 3 26.57 -5.27 -44.13
C LYS A 3 26.36 -6.08 -42.85
N LYS A 4 27.06 -5.69 -41.77
CA LYS A 4 26.89 -6.24 -40.42
C LYS A 4 25.51 -5.82 -39.91
N LYS A 5 24.59 -6.78 -39.77
CA LYS A 5 23.28 -6.57 -39.14
C LYS A 5 23.53 -6.33 -37.66
N VAL A 6 23.48 -5.07 -37.22
CA VAL A 6 23.58 -4.71 -35.80
C VAL A 6 22.28 -5.20 -35.15
N VAL A 7 22.38 -6.33 -34.46
CA VAL A 7 21.32 -6.81 -33.57
C VAL A 7 21.33 -5.86 -32.38
N GLY A 8 20.36 -4.95 -32.34
CA GLY A 8 20.08 -4.16 -31.15
C GLY A 8 19.77 -5.09 -29.98
N PRO A 9 20.00 -4.68 -28.73
CA PRO A 9 19.68 -5.51 -27.59
C PRO A 9 18.20 -5.87 -27.67
N LEU A 10 17.90 -7.18 -27.67
CA LEU A 10 16.56 -7.68 -27.42
C LEU A 10 16.14 -7.09 -26.07
N ALA A 11 15.25 -6.10 -26.12
CA ALA A 11 14.51 -5.71 -24.95
C ALA A 11 13.77 -6.97 -24.49
N ASP A 12 14.22 -7.53 -23.36
CA ASP A 12 13.45 -8.49 -22.58
C ASP A 12 12.06 -7.88 -22.36
N ARG A 13 11.10 -8.41 -23.10
CA ARG A 13 9.69 -7.99 -23.12
C ARG A 13 8.84 -8.88 -22.20
N THR A 14 9.43 -9.43 -21.15
CA THR A 14 8.76 -10.44 -20.31
C THR A 14 8.82 -10.21 -18.79
N THR A 15 9.33 -9.09 -18.28
CA THR A 15 9.38 -8.89 -16.80
C THR A 15 9.10 -7.48 -16.28
N ARG A 16 8.47 -6.60 -17.05
CA ARG A 16 8.02 -5.29 -16.52
C ARG A 16 6.55 -5.33 -16.17
N ASN A 17 6.23 -6.06 -15.10
CA ASN A 17 5.07 -5.67 -14.31
C ASN A 17 5.41 -4.27 -13.75
N PRO A 18 4.73 -3.18 -14.16
CA PRO A 18 5.09 -1.82 -13.76
C PRO A 18 5.04 -1.62 -12.23
N PHE A 19 4.38 -2.54 -11.52
CA PHE A 19 4.33 -2.58 -10.06
C PHE A 19 5.52 -3.26 -9.38
N ARG A 20 6.51 -3.80 -10.11
CA ARG A 20 7.59 -4.62 -9.51
C ARG A 20 8.92 -3.89 -9.31
N LEU A 21 9.08 -2.65 -9.76
CA LEU A 21 10.41 -2.04 -9.88
C LEU A 21 10.64 -0.69 -9.18
N LEU A 22 9.75 -0.23 -8.29
CA LEU A 22 9.95 1.03 -7.56
C LEU A 22 9.21 1.04 -6.21
N ASN A 23 9.53 0.19 -5.24
CA ASN A 23 8.52 -0.11 -4.22
C ASN A 23 8.88 0.35 -2.79
N PRO A 24 8.22 1.40 -2.28
CA PRO A 24 7.75 1.45 -0.89
C PRO A 24 6.60 0.47 -0.62
N SER A 25 6.17 -0.32 -1.63
CA SER A 25 5.17 -1.36 -1.45
C SER A 25 5.69 -2.48 -0.54
N GLY A 26 5.16 -2.55 0.66
CA GLY A 26 5.58 -3.51 1.66
C GLY A 26 4.51 -4.51 2.00
N LEU A 27 4.85 -5.81 2.06
CA LEU A 27 3.95 -6.81 2.64
C LEU A 27 3.55 -6.37 4.05
N VAL A 28 2.25 -6.45 4.33
CA VAL A 28 1.63 -6.34 5.63
C VAL A 28 1.13 -7.72 6.02
N ASP A 29 1.60 -8.23 7.16
CA ASP A 29 1.23 -9.57 7.66
C ASP A 29 0.57 -9.54 9.03
N ALA A 30 0.59 -8.39 9.70
CA ALA A 30 -0.10 -8.14 10.95
C ALA A 30 -0.52 -6.66 11.07
N TYR A 31 -1.53 -6.41 11.89
CA TYR A 31 -1.99 -5.06 12.21
C TYR A 31 -2.42 -4.93 13.68
N SER A 32 -2.55 -3.70 14.15
CA SER A 32 -3.07 -3.36 15.48
C SER A 32 -4.09 -2.24 15.36
N VAL A 33 -5.24 -2.38 16.02
CA VAL A 33 -6.29 -1.36 16.04
C VAL A 33 -6.17 -0.55 17.33
N ILE A 34 -6.12 0.78 17.20
CA ILE A 34 -5.85 1.69 18.31
C ILE A 34 -6.95 2.76 18.35
N TYR A 35 -7.57 2.89 19.52
CA TYR A 35 -8.52 3.95 19.85
C TYR A 35 -7.87 4.88 20.87
N SER A 36 -7.54 6.10 20.47
CA SER A 36 -6.96 7.10 21.36
C SER A 36 -8.07 7.88 22.06
N SER A 37 -8.14 7.80 23.39
CA SER A 37 -9.14 8.50 24.19
C SER A 37 -8.93 10.02 24.24
N ARG A 38 -7.70 10.50 24.04
CA ARG A 38 -7.36 11.92 24.17
C ARG A 38 -7.88 12.79 23.02
N ASN A 39 -7.83 12.28 21.80
CA ASN A 39 -8.19 13.01 20.58
C ASN A 39 -9.28 12.29 19.76
N GLY A 40 -9.85 11.21 20.28
CA GLY A 40 -10.86 10.40 19.59
C GLY A 40 -10.36 9.73 18.31
N MET A 41 -9.04 9.77 18.07
CA MET A 41 -8.44 9.34 16.82
C MET A 41 -8.42 7.82 16.75
N ARG A 42 -8.84 7.30 15.60
CA ARG A 42 -8.76 5.87 15.29
C ARG A 42 -7.55 5.67 14.39
N ARG A 43 -6.76 4.65 14.71
CA ARG A 43 -5.56 4.32 13.94
C ARG A 43 -5.44 2.81 13.78
N ILE A 44 -4.93 2.38 12.63
CA ILE A 44 -4.49 1.01 12.43
C ILE A 44 -2.99 1.04 12.17
N GLY A 45 -2.20 0.43 13.06
CA GLY A 45 -0.76 0.27 12.86
C GLY A 45 -0.48 -1.01 12.07
N LEU A 46 0.31 -0.90 10.99
CA LEU A 46 0.64 -1.97 10.06
C LEU A 46 2.03 -2.54 10.36
N LYS A 47 2.16 -3.86 10.24
CA LYS A 47 3.41 -4.58 10.52
C LYS A 47 3.81 -5.53 9.41
N ARG A 48 5.13 -5.71 9.31
CA ARG A 48 5.78 -6.83 8.63
C ARG A 48 6.61 -7.60 9.65
N GLY A 49 6.18 -8.80 10.01
CA GLY A 49 6.69 -9.55 11.14
C GLY A 49 6.61 -8.72 12.43
N ALA A 50 7.76 -8.53 13.08
CA ALA A 50 7.85 -7.72 14.30
C ALA A 50 7.98 -6.21 14.04
N THR A 51 8.19 -5.79 12.79
CA THR A 51 8.51 -4.40 12.42
C THR A 51 7.24 -3.62 12.11
N TYR A 52 7.06 -2.44 12.71
CA TYR A 52 6.06 -1.47 12.29
C TYR A 52 6.49 -0.80 10.99
N VAL A 53 5.63 -0.85 9.97
CA VAL A 53 5.92 -0.32 8.63
C VAL A 53 5.05 0.87 8.26
N GLY A 54 3.97 1.10 9.00
CA GLY A 54 3.15 2.28 8.79
C GLY A 54 1.95 2.40 9.71
N ASP A 55 1.26 3.52 9.58
CA ASP A 55 0.02 3.84 10.27
C ASP A 55 -1.04 4.32 9.28
N LEU A 56 -2.26 3.85 9.48
CA LEU A 56 -3.47 4.37 8.84
C LEU A 56 -4.20 5.23 9.87
N PHE A 57 -4.29 6.53 9.62
CA PHE A 57 -5.02 7.47 10.47
C PHE A 57 -6.38 7.78 9.88
N PHE A 58 -7.41 7.76 10.72
CA PHE A 58 -8.78 7.98 10.29
C PHE A 58 -9.30 9.27 10.91
N HIS A 59 -9.59 10.24 10.05
CA HIS A 59 -10.06 11.57 10.39
C HIS A 59 -11.57 11.68 10.16
N ALA A 60 -12.23 12.66 10.79
CA ALA A 60 -13.65 12.91 10.56
C ALA A 60 -13.98 13.06 9.06
N ASP A 61 -15.18 12.64 8.66
CA ASP A 61 -15.56 12.54 7.24
C ASP A 61 -15.56 13.90 6.52
N ASP A 62 -15.73 14.99 7.26
CA ASP A 62 -15.76 16.38 6.80
C ASP A 62 -14.43 17.14 7.00
N ALA A 63 -13.41 16.52 7.61
CA ALA A 63 -12.13 17.17 7.88
C ALA A 63 -11.34 17.53 6.60
N ALA A 64 -10.32 18.37 6.68
CA ALA A 64 -9.27 18.37 5.66
C ALA A 64 -8.30 17.21 5.96
N LEU A 65 -7.98 16.38 4.96
CA LEU A 65 -6.98 15.33 5.15
C LEU A 65 -5.57 15.92 5.03
N PRO A 66 -4.65 15.59 5.96
CA PRO A 66 -3.23 15.83 5.75
C PRO A 66 -2.72 15.08 4.53
N ALA A 67 -1.62 15.55 3.94
CA ALA A 67 -0.90 14.77 2.94
C ALA A 67 -0.32 13.49 3.58
N ASP A 68 -0.29 12.41 2.80
CA ASP A 68 0.40 11.19 3.17
C ASP A 68 1.90 11.42 3.27
N GLN A 69 2.56 10.61 4.09
CA GLN A 69 3.97 10.82 4.42
C GLN A 69 4.74 9.51 4.42
N LEU A 70 6.01 9.61 4.02
CA LEU A 70 7.03 8.58 4.25
C LEU A 70 8.18 9.25 4.98
N ALA A 71 8.44 8.82 6.21
CA ALA A 71 9.57 9.28 7.01
C ALA A 71 10.28 8.07 7.62
N ASP A 72 11.59 7.97 7.46
CA ASP A 72 12.42 6.90 8.03
C ASP A 72 11.93 5.47 7.76
N GLY A 73 11.36 5.25 6.56
CA GLY A 73 10.82 3.95 6.17
C GLY A 73 9.45 3.61 6.77
N HIS A 74 8.84 4.55 7.51
CA HIS A 74 7.50 4.45 8.06
C HIS A 74 6.51 5.27 7.24
N ILE A 75 5.47 4.62 6.73
CA ILE A 75 4.43 5.25 5.91
C ILE A 75 3.26 5.69 6.79
N VAL A 76 2.74 6.88 6.57
CA VAL A 76 1.53 7.39 7.20
C VAL A 76 0.52 7.72 6.12
N LEU A 77 -0.61 7.02 6.14
CA LEU A 77 -1.73 7.26 5.23
C LEU A 77 -2.92 7.84 5.97
N ASN A 78 -3.57 8.83 5.37
CA ASN A 78 -4.70 9.54 5.97
C ASN A 78 -6.01 9.20 5.23
N TYR A 79 -6.95 8.64 5.97
CA TYR A 79 -8.26 8.21 5.47
C TYR A 79 -9.42 8.93 6.15
N ARG A 80 -10.61 8.80 5.57
CA ARG A 80 -11.87 9.21 6.18
C ARG A 80 -12.36 8.17 7.17
N LEU A 81 -13.11 8.60 8.17
CA LEU A 81 -13.61 7.74 9.22
C LEU A 81 -14.55 6.66 8.68
N ARG A 82 -15.34 6.99 7.66
CA ARG A 82 -16.21 6.04 6.94
C ARG A 82 -15.45 4.88 6.31
N ASP A 83 -14.18 5.07 5.97
CA ASP A 83 -13.36 4.02 5.34
C ASP A 83 -12.82 3.01 6.37
N PHE A 84 -12.89 3.34 7.67
CA PHE A 84 -12.32 2.51 8.74
C PHE A 84 -12.86 1.08 8.76
N ALA A 85 -14.17 0.91 8.64
CA ALA A 85 -14.79 -0.41 8.68
C ALA A 85 -14.35 -1.25 7.47
N ASN A 86 -14.37 -0.66 6.27
CA ASN A 86 -13.98 -1.35 5.04
C ASN A 86 -12.49 -1.73 5.05
N ILE A 87 -11.63 -0.83 5.50
CA ILE A 87 -10.19 -1.11 5.58
C ILE A 87 -9.89 -2.17 6.66
N LEU A 88 -10.58 -2.12 7.81
CA LEU A 88 -10.43 -3.16 8.82
C LEU A 88 -10.91 -4.52 8.33
N ASP A 89 -11.96 -4.55 7.52
CA ASP A 89 -12.48 -5.77 6.90
C ASP A 89 -11.50 -6.33 5.86
N LEU A 90 -10.97 -5.48 4.98
CA LEU A 90 -9.88 -5.81 4.05
C LEU A 90 -8.72 -6.46 4.81
N LEU A 91 -8.23 -5.83 5.88
CA LEU A 91 -7.11 -6.35 6.70
C LEU A 91 -7.41 -7.69 7.39
N ARG A 92 -8.69 -8.05 7.60
CA ARG A 92 -9.11 -9.29 8.25
C ARG A 92 -9.21 -10.45 7.28
N ASN A 93 -9.73 -10.18 6.09
CA ASN A 93 -10.20 -11.21 5.18
C ASN A 93 -9.26 -11.40 3.99
N GLU A 94 -8.53 -10.36 3.59
CA GLU A 94 -7.72 -10.37 2.38
C GLU A 94 -6.27 -10.70 2.68
N LYS A 95 -5.70 -11.65 1.92
CA LYS A 95 -4.26 -11.92 1.91
C LYS A 95 -3.82 -12.39 0.52
N PRO A 96 -2.67 -11.93 0.01
CA PRO A 96 -1.70 -11.03 0.66
C PRO A 96 -2.16 -9.57 0.69
N LEU A 97 -1.60 -8.75 1.59
CA LEU A 97 -1.83 -7.30 1.59
C LEU A 97 -0.52 -6.54 1.49
N TYR A 98 -0.55 -5.49 0.68
CA TYR A 98 0.60 -4.62 0.42
C TYR A 98 0.24 -3.18 0.78
N LEU A 99 1.13 -2.51 1.51
CA LEU A 99 1.08 -1.09 1.76
C LEU A 99 1.96 -0.38 0.74
N TRP A 100 1.41 0.45 -0.16
CA TRP A 100 2.20 1.20 -1.15
C TRP A 100 2.24 2.71 -0.86
N TYR A 101 3.30 3.35 -1.34
CA TYR A 101 3.46 4.80 -1.28
C TYR A 101 4.25 5.27 -2.50
N HIS A 102 3.71 6.21 -3.26
CA HIS A 102 4.31 6.76 -4.48
C HIS A 102 4.70 8.24 -4.35
N GLY A 103 4.37 8.87 -3.21
CA GLY A 103 4.68 10.27 -2.92
C GLY A 103 3.53 10.97 -2.21
N ALA A 104 3.82 12.12 -1.62
CA ALA A 104 2.84 12.88 -0.82
C ALA A 104 1.64 13.39 -1.65
N ASN A 105 1.82 13.56 -2.96
CA ASN A 105 0.80 14.03 -3.90
C ASN A 105 0.45 12.95 -4.93
N SER A 106 0.45 11.69 -4.50
CA SER A 106 0.22 10.52 -5.36
C SER A 106 -0.80 9.59 -4.72
N ASP A 107 -1.34 8.67 -5.50
CA ASP A 107 -2.22 7.63 -4.98
C ASP A 107 -1.41 6.62 -4.17
N ASN A 108 -1.73 6.58 -2.87
CA ASN A 108 -1.16 5.68 -1.87
C ASN A 108 -2.30 4.86 -1.24
N GLY A 109 -1.96 3.81 -0.50
CA GLY A 109 -2.97 2.88 0.02
C GLY A 109 -2.57 1.44 0.29
N LEU A 110 -3.60 0.60 0.38
CA LEU A 110 -3.51 -0.84 0.52
C LEU A 110 -3.92 -1.53 -0.78
N TRP A 111 -3.29 -2.66 -1.08
CA TRP A 111 -3.58 -3.49 -2.23
C TRP A 111 -3.58 -4.97 -1.84
N SER A 112 -4.63 -5.70 -2.19
CA SER A 112 -4.78 -7.15 -1.93
C SER A 112 -4.04 -8.05 -2.94
N GLY A 113 -3.36 -7.46 -3.93
CA GLY A 113 -2.79 -8.23 -5.03
C GLY A 113 -3.78 -8.45 -6.16
N ASP A 114 -3.42 -9.35 -7.07
CA ASP A 114 -4.29 -9.82 -8.14
C ASP A 114 -4.92 -11.15 -7.71
N GLU A 115 -6.24 -11.25 -7.79
CA GLU A 115 -6.95 -12.51 -7.59
C GLU A 115 -7.39 -13.13 -8.93
N PRO A 116 -7.31 -14.47 -9.07
CA PRO A 116 -7.86 -15.14 -10.23
C PRO A 116 -9.38 -14.98 -10.29
N ILE A 117 -9.90 -14.65 -11.47
CA ILE A 117 -11.35 -14.56 -11.68
C ILE A 117 -11.97 -15.96 -11.54
N GLY A 118 -13.01 -16.07 -10.71
CA GLY A 118 -13.84 -17.27 -10.60
C GLY A 118 -13.50 -18.22 -9.45
N GLU A 119 -12.67 -17.80 -8.49
CA GLU A 119 -12.57 -18.48 -7.20
C GLU A 119 -13.76 -18.12 -6.30
N ALA A 120 -14.11 -19.01 -5.37
CA ALA A 120 -15.16 -18.78 -4.39
C ALA A 120 -14.53 -18.37 -3.05
N GLU A 121 -15.08 -17.32 -2.44
CA GLU A 121 -14.77 -16.85 -1.07
C GLU A 121 -15.43 -17.72 0.01
#